data_AF-A0A0H2RNJ9-F1
#
_entry.id   AF-A0A0H2RNJ9-F1
#
_cell.length_a   1.000
_cell.length_b   1.000
_cell.length_c   1.000
_cell.angle_alpha   90.00
_cell.angle_beta   90.00
_cell.angle_gamma   90.00
#
_symmetry.space_group_name_H-M   'P 1'
#
loop_
_entity.id
_entity.type
_entity.pdbx_description
1 polymer ?
#
loop_
_entity_poly.entity_id
_entity_poly.type
_entity_poly.pdbx_seq_one_letter_code
_entity_poly.pdbx_strand_id
1 'polypeptide(L)'
;MSTSDLLPPEVYQEFARQIPVAKYGLVAVCTMLLYDNLLSLDDEIEYMWNQRFTFVTLLFLLNRHYALVVFIISLLMAISPAFTPSVTVNTLCKVFTTRIQILKQIVRCQSFILLEAIGTGTILTILPDMVIGMRVYALYKRSRILGAFLTIYLTAEFGVALWIYLTPKVSPVILPGPESITNSLALHACLGAPSSKLSNLQVASFQFMQTAYDTVVLLLIIAKTIKETLGQRLNSLHGIQSLIVQHGVIYYVVVFTTNFTWAMMILFATENFKYSMAS
;
A
#
# COMPACT_ATOMS: atom_id res chain seq x y z
N MET A 1 -9.66 39.95 6.39
CA MET A 1 -9.53 38.57 5.90
C MET A 1 -8.78 38.66 4.59
N SER A 2 -7.45 38.61 4.66
CA SER A 2 -6.56 38.91 3.55
C SER A 2 -6.53 37.76 2.56
N THR A 3 -6.65 38.10 1.27
CA THR A 3 -6.59 37.24 0.09
C THR A 3 -5.23 36.56 -0.12
N SER A 4 -4.35 36.56 0.87
CA SER A 4 -2.97 36.05 0.82
C SER A 4 -2.84 34.55 1.08
N ASP A 5 -3.89 33.89 1.60
CA ASP A 5 -3.85 32.47 1.99
C ASP A 5 -4.61 31.55 1.01
N LEU A 6 -5.18 32.10 -0.06
CA LEU A 6 -5.87 31.33 -1.09
C LEU A 6 -4.85 30.94 -2.16
N LEU A 7 -4.60 29.63 -2.31
CA LEU A 7 -3.95 29.08 -3.49
C LEU A 7 -4.61 29.59 -4.79
N PRO A 8 -3.91 29.58 -5.93
CA PRO A 8 -4.49 29.92 -7.22
C PRO A 8 -5.78 29.10 -7.46
N PRO A 9 -6.84 29.69 -8.02
CA PRO A 9 -8.13 29.02 -8.21
C PRO A 9 -8.03 27.74 -9.06
N GLU A 10 -7.03 27.68 -9.95
CA GLU A 10 -6.72 26.51 -10.78
C GLU A 10 -6.38 25.27 -9.93
N VAL A 11 -5.64 25.45 -8.83
CA VAL A 11 -5.22 24.33 -7.98
C VAL A 11 -6.39 23.77 -7.16
N TYR A 12 -7.29 24.64 -6.71
CA TYR A 12 -8.51 24.24 -6.01
C TYR A 12 -9.44 23.41 -6.89
N GLN A 13 -9.62 23.81 -8.15
CA GLN A 13 -10.46 23.07 -9.10
C GLN A 13 -9.90 21.67 -9.35
N GLU A 14 -8.58 21.53 -9.41
CA GLU A 14 -7.95 20.24 -9.62
C GLU A 14 -8.11 19.32 -8.40
N PHE A 15 -7.92 19.81 -7.18
CA PHE A 15 -8.20 19.02 -5.97
C PHE A 15 -9.68 18.60 -5.87
N ALA A 16 -10.60 19.51 -6.20
CA ALA A 16 -12.03 19.22 -6.22
C ALA A 16 -12.41 18.15 -7.25
N ARG A 17 -11.62 17.99 -8.32
CA ARG A 17 -11.80 16.93 -9.31
C ARG A 17 -11.19 15.60 -8.87
N GLN A 18 -10.00 15.63 -8.28
CA GLN A 18 -9.24 14.42 -7.95
C GLN A 18 -9.77 13.68 -6.72
N ILE A 19 -10.11 14.41 -5.66
CA ILE A 19 -10.52 13.81 -4.37
C ILE A 19 -11.77 12.91 -4.52
N PRO A 20 -12.85 13.34 -5.21
CA PRO A 20 -14.01 12.47 -5.42
C PRO A 20 -13.66 11.23 -6.26
N VAL A 21 -12.86 11.38 -7.31
CA VAL A 21 -12.45 10.26 -8.17
C VAL A 21 -11.66 9.22 -7.37
N ALA A 22 -10.72 9.65 -6.54
CA ALA A 22 -9.97 8.76 -5.65
C ALA A 22 -10.88 8.04 -4.65
N LYS A 23 -11.86 8.74 -4.05
CA LYS A 23 -12.84 8.13 -3.14
C LYS A 23 -13.67 7.04 -3.82
N TYR A 24 -14.22 7.32 -5.01
CA TYR A 24 -14.99 6.33 -5.75
C TYR A 24 -14.12 5.14 -6.18
N GLY A 25 -12.87 5.40 -6.58
CA GLY A 25 -11.89 4.37 -6.87
C GLY A 25 -11.61 3.48 -5.66
N LEU A 26 -11.38 4.07 -4.49
CA LEU A 26 -11.13 3.34 -3.25
C LEU A 26 -12.34 2.49 -2.83
N VAL A 27 -13.57 3.01 -2.95
CA VAL A 27 -14.81 2.25 -2.71
C VAL A 27 -14.89 1.05 -3.66
N ALA A 28 -14.62 1.25 -4.95
CA ALA A 28 -14.68 0.20 -5.96
C ALA A 28 -13.64 -0.91 -5.67
N VAL A 29 -12.39 -0.53 -5.37
CA VAL A 29 -11.31 -1.46 -5.01
C VAL A 29 -11.64 -2.21 -3.73
N CYS A 30 -12.12 -1.54 -2.69
CA CYS A 30 -12.53 -2.18 -1.43
C CYS A 30 -13.67 -3.18 -1.67
N THR A 31 -14.66 -2.83 -2.50
CA THR A 31 -15.78 -3.71 -2.83
C THR A 31 -15.30 -4.95 -3.58
N MET A 32 -14.42 -4.78 -4.57
CA MET A 32 -13.84 -5.89 -5.33
C MET A 32 -12.99 -6.79 -4.43
N LEU A 33 -12.18 -6.21 -3.55
CA LEU A 33 -11.36 -6.97 -2.60
C LEU A 33 -12.22 -7.77 -1.62
N LEU A 34 -13.28 -7.17 -1.08
CA LEU A 34 -14.25 -7.87 -0.23
C LEU A 34 -14.94 -9.00 -0.98
N TYR A 35 -15.35 -8.76 -2.23
CA TYR A 35 -16.00 -9.77 -3.07
C TYR A 35 -15.08 -10.97 -3.33
N ASP A 36 -13.83 -10.73 -3.73
CA ASP A 36 -12.82 -11.78 -3.95
C ASP A 36 -12.53 -12.57 -2.67
N ASN A 37 -12.50 -11.87 -1.53
CA ASN A 37 -12.35 -12.53 -0.25
C ASN A 37 -13.54 -13.43 0.06
N LEU A 38 -14.77 -12.92 -0.04
CA LEU A 38 -15.97 -13.71 0.24
C LEU A 38 -16.06 -14.97 -0.63
N LEU A 39 -15.73 -14.86 -1.92
CA LEU A 39 -15.75 -16.00 -2.84
C LEU A 39 -14.79 -17.13 -2.45
N SER A 40 -13.63 -16.78 -1.88
CA SER A 40 -12.61 -17.77 -1.53
C SER A 40 -12.66 -18.19 -0.06
N LEU A 41 -13.58 -17.67 0.75
CA LEU A 41 -13.72 -18.04 2.16
C LEU A 41 -14.05 -19.52 2.35
N ASP A 42 -14.90 -20.09 1.49
CA ASP A 42 -15.31 -21.51 1.61
C ASP A 42 -14.10 -22.44 1.47
N ASP A 43 -13.28 -22.22 0.43
CA ASP A 43 -12.03 -22.95 0.22
C ASP A 43 -11.02 -22.70 1.35
N GLU A 44 -10.96 -21.49 1.92
CA GLU A 44 -10.04 -21.19 3.03
C GLU A 44 -10.37 -21.92 4.31
N ILE A 45 -11.66 -21.99 4.65
CA ILE A 45 -12.11 -22.68 5.85
C ILE A 45 -11.80 -24.17 5.72
N GLU A 46 -12.02 -24.75 4.53
CA GLU A 46 -11.74 -26.17 4.29
C GLU A 46 -10.24 -26.47 4.30
N TYR A 47 -9.44 -25.72 3.55
CA TYR A 47 -8.04 -26.06 3.28
C TYR A 47 -7.02 -25.40 4.20
N MET A 48 -7.30 -24.21 4.75
CA MET A 48 -6.33 -23.45 5.54
C MET A 48 -6.61 -23.48 7.03
N TRP A 49 -7.88 -23.38 7.44
CA TRP A 49 -8.23 -23.31 8.87
C TRP A 49 -8.08 -24.66 9.57
N ASN A 50 -8.26 -25.77 8.84
CA ASN A 50 -8.07 -27.13 9.36
C ASN A 50 -6.62 -27.62 9.32
N GLN A 51 -5.67 -26.83 8.79
CA GLN A 51 -4.26 -27.23 8.71
C GLN A 51 -3.46 -26.84 9.95
N ARG A 52 -2.33 -27.52 10.14
CA ARG A 52 -1.37 -27.18 11.20
C ARG A 52 -0.82 -25.79 10.94
N PHE A 53 -0.77 -24.96 11.99
CA PHE A 53 -0.28 -23.59 11.89
C PHE A 53 1.21 -23.59 11.51
N THR A 54 1.52 -23.22 10.26
CA THR A 54 2.90 -23.04 9.77
C THR A 54 3.19 -21.56 9.52
N PHE A 55 4.47 -21.21 9.38
CA PHE A 55 4.88 -19.85 9.01
C PHE A 55 4.25 -19.38 7.69
N VAL A 56 4.08 -20.29 6.71
CA VAL A 56 3.43 -19.98 5.43
C VAL A 56 1.94 -19.70 5.64
N THR A 57 1.25 -20.46 6.50
CA THR A 57 -0.15 -20.21 6.88
C THR A 57 -0.31 -18.84 7.54
N LEU A 58 0.58 -18.48 8.47
CA LEU A 58 0.57 -17.16 9.11
C LEU A 58 0.77 -16.04 8.09
N LEU A 59 1.75 -16.17 7.21
CA LEU A 59 2.08 -15.13 6.23
C LEU A 59 0.95 -14.94 5.22
N PHE A 60 0.26 -16.02 4.83
CA PHE A 60 -0.94 -15.97 4.03
C PHE A 60 -2.10 -15.25 4.74
N LEU A 61 -2.41 -15.64 5.98
CA LEU A 61 -3.49 -15.01 6.75
C LEU A 61 -3.22 -13.53 7.00
N LEU A 62 -1.98 -13.18 7.34
CA LEU A 62 -1.54 -11.80 7.45
C LEU A 62 -1.75 -11.08 6.13
N ASN A 63 -1.15 -11.53 5.03
CA ASN A 63 -1.27 -10.86 3.73
C ASN A 63 -2.73 -10.58 3.33
N ARG A 64 -3.63 -11.54 3.59
CA ARG A 64 -5.04 -11.42 3.20
C ARG A 64 -5.86 -10.55 4.16
N HIS A 65 -5.86 -10.88 5.44
CA HIS A 65 -6.74 -10.22 6.42
C HIS A 65 -6.22 -8.83 6.78
N TYR A 66 -4.90 -8.67 6.80
CA TYR A 66 -4.28 -7.37 7.03
C TYR A 66 -4.62 -6.39 5.90
N ALA A 67 -4.51 -6.83 4.64
CA ALA A 67 -4.88 -6.00 3.49
C ALA A 67 -6.33 -5.50 3.61
N LEU A 68 -7.27 -6.41 3.87
CA LEU A 68 -8.68 -6.05 4.08
C LEU A 68 -8.87 -5.00 5.18
N VAL A 69 -8.26 -5.21 6.35
CA VAL A 69 -8.40 -4.30 7.48
C VAL A 69 -7.84 -2.91 7.13
N VAL A 70 -6.66 -2.86 6.51
CA VAL A 70 -6.03 -1.60 6.11
C VAL A 70 -6.87 -0.86 5.06
N PHE A 71 -7.37 -1.54 4.03
CA PHE A 71 -8.22 -0.93 3.02
C PHE A 71 -9.54 -0.39 3.59
N ILE A 72 -10.17 -1.11 4.53
CA ILE A 72 -11.37 -0.63 5.24
C ILE A 72 -11.04 0.62 6.06
N ILE A 73 -9.90 0.64 6.76
CA ILE A 73 -9.47 1.83 7.52
C ILE A 73 -9.22 3.01 6.59
N SER A 74 -8.52 2.83 5.45
CA SER A 74 -8.33 3.86 4.43
C SER A 74 -9.65 4.39 3.87
N LEU A 75 -10.62 3.51 3.63
CA LEU A 75 -11.96 3.91 3.19
C LEU A 75 -12.68 4.78 4.23
N LEU A 76 -12.60 4.38 5.51
CA LEU A 76 -13.19 5.13 6.62
C LEU A 76 -12.53 6.51 6.79
N MET A 77 -11.21 6.60 6.62
CA MET A 77 -10.47 7.87 6.65
C MET A 77 -10.84 8.78 5.48
N ALA A 78 -11.09 8.22 4.30
CA ALA A 78 -11.44 9.00 3.11
C ALA A 78 -12.87 9.57 3.18
N ILE A 79 -13.81 8.85 3.82
CA ILE A 79 -15.24 9.20 3.79
C ILE A 79 -15.72 9.88 5.08
N SER A 80 -15.24 9.44 6.25
CA SER A 80 -15.85 9.85 7.51
C SER A 80 -15.34 11.21 7.98
N PRO A 81 -16.22 12.22 8.19
CA PRO A 81 -15.84 13.53 8.71
C PRO A 81 -15.35 13.47 10.16
N ALA A 82 -15.46 12.32 10.83
CA ALA A 82 -14.87 12.11 12.14
C ALA A 82 -13.35 12.34 12.10
N PHE A 83 -12.66 11.98 11.01
CA PHE A 83 -11.21 12.12 10.87
C PHE A 83 -10.78 13.52 10.42
N THR A 84 -11.20 14.56 11.13
CA THR A 84 -10.86 15.97 10.82
C THR A 84 -9.80 16.51 11.78
N PRO A 85 -8.80 17.29 11.30
CA PRO A 85 -7.74 17.84 12.14
C PRO A 85 -8.21 18.92 13.13
N SER A 86 -9.42 19.48 12.98
CA SER A 86 -9.92 20.63 13.75
C SER A 86 -11.34 20.49 14.30
N VAL A 87 -11.78 19.32 14.77
CA VAL A 87 -12.99 19.27 15.63
C VAL A 87 -12.60 19.43 17.07
N THR A 88 -12.53 20.69 17.51
CA THR A 88 -12.91 20.96 18.89
C THR A 88 -14.40 20.66 18.97
N VAL A 89 -14.78 19.50 19.53
CA VAL A 89 -16.18 19.11 19.71
C VAL A 89 -16.80 20.02 20.78
N ASN A 90 -17.03 21.28 20.43
CA ASN A 90 -17.72 22.23 21.27
C ASN A 90 -19.15 22.40 20.73
N THR A 91 -20.07 21.90 21.55
CA THR A 91 -21.41 22.48 21.77
C THR A 91 -22.63 21.91 21.03
N LEU A 92 -22.64 20.63 20.64
CA LEU A 92 -23.94 19.92 20.47
C LEU A 92 -24.00 18.53 21.13
N CYS A 93 -22.88 18.02 21.65
CA CYS A 93 -22.83 16.76 22.40
C CYS A 93 -22.76 17.04 23.91
N LYS A 94 -23.76 17.76 24.46
CA LYS A 94 -23.91 17.91 25.92
C LYS A 94 -25.14 17.20 26.49
N VAL A 95 -26.03 16.65 25.65
CA VAL A 95 -27.31 16.13 26.15
C VAL A 95 -27.33 14.60 26.32
N PHE A 96 -26.41 13.81 25.74
CA PHE A 96 -26.62 12.35 25.70
C PHE A 96 -25.46 11.39 26.00
N THR A 97 -24.32 11.81 26.57
CA THR A 97 -23.19 10.86 26.74
C THR A 97 -22.33 11.09 27.98
N THR A 98 -22.87 10.72 29.14
CA THR A 98 -22.13 10.76 30.43
C THR A 98 -21.24 9.52 30.65
N ARG A 99 -21.00 8.63 29.66
CA ARG A 99 -20.22 7.40 29.86
C ARG A 99 -19.29 6.94 28.73
N ILE A 100 -18.89 7.80 27.78
CA ILE A 100 -17.85 7.42 26.79
C ILE A 100 -16.83 8.54 26.64
N GLN A 101 -15.93 8.67 27.62
CA GLN A 101 -14.73 9.52 27.49
C GLN A 101 -13.59 8.85 26.70
N ILE A 102 -13.77 7.60 26.26
CA ILE A 102 -12.74 6.81 25.55
C ILE A 102 -12.64 7.18 24.06
N LEU A 103 -13.72 7.69 23.43
CA LEU A 103 -13.73 8.04 22.01
C LEU A 103 -13.06 9.40 21.69
N LYS A 104 -12.81 10.27 22.69
CA LYS A 104 -12.20 11.59 22.47
C LYS A 104 -10.72 11.53 22.09
N GLN A 105 -10.04 10.42 22.36
CA GLN A 105 -8.60 10.28 22.18
C GLN A 105 -8.20 9.50 20.91
N ILE A 106 -9.19 8.93 20.21
CA ILE A 106 -8.99 7.99 19.10
C ILE A 106 -8.88 8.70 17.75
N VAL A 107 -9.24 9.99 17.62
CA VAL A 107 -9.47 10.58 16.29
C VAL A 107 -8.50 11.72 15.97
N ARG A 108 -7.22 11.40 15.80
CA ARG A 108 -6.25 12.33 15.19
C ARG A 108 -5.81 11.78 13.83
N CYS A 109 -6.16 12.50 12.76
CA CYS A 109 -5.63 12.27 11.41
C CYS A 109 -4.13 11.97 11.41
N GLN A 110 -3.36 12.69 12.24
CA GLN A 110 -1.92 12.53 12.33
C GLN A 110 -1.44 11.11 12.70
N SER A 111 -2.13 10.41 13.62
CA SER A 111 -1.73 9.04 14.01
C SER A 111 -2.12 8.03 12.95
N PHE A 112 -3.26 8.26 12.29
CA PHE A 112 -3.80 7.39 11.26
C PHE A 112 -3.06 7.52 9.92
N ILE A 113 -2.56 8.72 9.59
CA ILE A 113 -1.69 8.95 8.43
C ILE A 113 -0.40 8.13 8.51
N LEU A 114 0.20 8.05 9.71
CA LEU A 114 1.40 7.23 9.90
C LEU A 114 1.05 5.73 9.79
N LEU A 115 -0.12 5.34 10.31
CA LEU A 115 -0.62 3.97 10.19
C LEU A 115 -0.92 3.59 8.73
N GLU A 116 -1.43 4.51 7.92
CA GLU A 116 -1.66 4.32 6.49
C GLU A 116 -0.34 4.17 5.73
N ALA A 117 0.59 5.10 5.96
CA ALA A 117 1.88 5.09 5.29
C ALA A 117 2.70 3.83 5.60
N ILE A 118 2.79 3.45 6.87
CA ILE A 118 3.45 2.21 7.28
C ILE A 118 2.62 1.00 6.85
N GLY A 119 1.31 1.06 7.06
CA GLY A 119 0.45 -0.10 6.93
C GLY A 119 0.16 -0.49 5.49
N THR A 120 -0.25 0.47 4.66
CA THR A 120 -0.51 0.31 3.23
C THR A 120 0.80 0.36 2.44
N GLY A 121 1.69 1.30 2.75
CA GLY A 121 2.90 1.52 1.93
C GLY A 121 4.03 0.52 2.19
N THR A 122 4.20 0.06 3.44
CA THR A 122 5.35 -0.78 3.81
C THR A 122 4.96 -2.23 4.09
N ILE A 123 3.97 -2.46 4.95
CA ILE A 123 3.65 -3.84 5.37
C ILE A 123 2.97 -4.61 4.24
N LEU A 124 2.07 -3.96 3.50
CA LEU A 124 1.34 -4.61 2.40
C LEU A 124 2.24 -4.99 1.21
N THR A 125 3.38 -4.34 1.03
CA THR A 125 4.34 -4.64 -0.05
C THR A 125 5.37 -5.68 0.37
N ILE A 126 5.93 -5.54 1.57
CA ILE A 126 6.92 -6.48 2.11
C ILE A 126 6.34 -7.88 2.31
N LEU A 127 5.06 -8.02 2.67
CA LEU A 127 4.44 -9.33 2.86
C LEU A 127 4.45 -10.17 1.57
N PRO A 128 3.94 -9.70 0.42
CA PRO A 128 4.12 -10.32 -0.88
C PRO A 128 5.58 -10.62 -1.23
N ASP A 129 6.49 -9.68 -0.97
CA ASP A 129 7.92 -9.85 -1.28
C ASP A 129 8.54 -10.98 -0.48
N MET A 130 8.14 -11.15 0.78
CA MET A 130 8.54 -12.30 1.59
C MET A 130 8.05 -13.63 0.99
N VAL A 131 6.78 -13.73 0.56
CA VAL A 131 6.30 -14.99 -0.06
C VAL A 131 6.99 -15.26 -1.40
N ILE A 132 7.23 -14.24 -2.20
CA ILE A 132 7.97 -14.35 -3.46
C ILE A 132 9.42 -14.79 -3.20
N GLY A 133 10.11 -14.15 -2.26
CA GLY A 133 11.47 -14.49 -1.86
C GLY A 133 11.60 -15.93 -1.34
N MET A 134 10.63 -16.39 -0.54
CA MET A 134 10.56 -17.79 -0.09
C MET A 134 10.40 -18.77 -1.26
N ARG A 135 9.56 -18.45 -2.25
CA ARG A 135 9.38 -19.28 -3.45
C ARG A 135 10.68 -19.41 -4.24
N VAL A 136 11.40 -18.31 -4.46
CA VAL A 136 12.71 -18.33 -5.13
C VAL A 136 13.73 -19.15 -4.33
N TYR A 137 13.77 -18.95 -3.02
CA TYR A 137 14.66 -19.71 -2.14
C TYR A 137 14.41 -21.22 -2.23
N ALA A 138 13.14 -21.64 -2.27
CA ALA A 138 12.77 -23.03 -2.50
C ALA A 138 13.19 -23.53 -3.89
N LEU A 139 12.97 -22.74 -4.94
CA LEU A 139 13.33 -23.08 -6.33
C LEU A 139 14.85 -23.28 -6.50
N TYR A 140 15.66 -22.52 -5.78
CA TYR A 140 17.13 -22.63 -5.78
C TYR A 140 17.67 -23.66 -4.78
N LYS A 141 16.91 -24.73 -4.52
CA LYS A 141 17.28 -25.84 -3.64
C LYS A 141 17.77 -25.37 -2.26
N ARG A 142 17.15 -24.34 -1.70
CA ARG A 142 17.42 -23.84 -0.35
C ARG A 142 18.87 -23.30 -0.17
N SER A 143 19.46 -22.73 -1.23
CA SER A 143 20.79 -22.13 -1.15
C SER A 143 20.86 -20.99 -0.12
N ARG A 144 21.60 -21.19 0.98
CA ARG A 144 21.68 -20.24 2.09
C ARG A 144 22.21 -18.87 1.69
N ILE A 145 23.07 -18.80 0.67
CA ILE A 145 23.63 -17.54 0.18
C ILE A 145 22.53 -16.67 -0.45
N LEU A 146 21.70 -17.27 -1.32
CA LEU A 146 20.60 -16.55 -1.96
C LEU A 146 19.55 -16.14 -0.93
N GLY A 147 19.21 -17.01 0.01
CA GLY A 147 18.30 -16.69 1.09
C GLY A 147 18.80 -15.53 1.96
N ALA A 148 20.10 -15.52 2.31
CA ALA A 148 20.71 -14.43 3.05
C ALA A 148 20.67 -13.11 2.25
N PHE A 149 21.01 -13.15 0.96
CA PHE A 149 20.94 -11.98 0.09
C PHE A 149 19.53 -11.38 0.03
N LEU A 150 18.51 -12.21 -0.23
CA LEU A 150 17.11 -11.76 -0.29
C LEU A 150 16.63 -11.20 1.05
N THR A 151 17.01 -11.84 2.17
CA THR A 151 16.64 -11.37 3.50
C THR A 151 17.30 -10.04 3.83
N ILE A 152 18.59 -9.89 3.55
CA ILE A 152 19.32 -8.63 3.75
C ILE A 152 18.68 -7.51 2.95
N TYR A 153 18.31 -7.78 1.69
CA TYR A 153 17.63 -6.81 0.83
C TYR A 153 16.32 -6.33 1.46
N LEU A 154 15.43 -7.25 1.85
CA LEU A 154 14.15 -6.91 2.47
C LEU A 154 14.32 -6.14 3.79
N THR A 155 15.33 -6.48 4.60
CA THR A 155 15.62 -5.72 5.82
C THR A 155 16.13 -4.31 5.54
N ALA A 156 16.91 -4.12 4.48
CA ALA A 156 17.39 -2.81 4.07
C ALA A 156 16.22 -1.95 3.55
N GLU A 157 15.34 -2.55 2.76
CA GLU A 157 14.13 -1.92 2.25
C GLU A 157 13.19 -1.44 3.37
N PHE A 158 12.92 -2.31 4.36
CA PHE A 158 12.16 -1.93 5.56
C PHE A 158 12.82 -0.77 6.33
N GLY A 159 14.15 -0.79 6.43
CA GLY A 159 14.91 0.28 7.08
C GLY A 159 14.77 1.62 6.36
N VAL A 160 14.81 1.62 5.03
CA VAL A 160 14.62 2.83 4.20
C VAL A 160 13.18 3.34 4.31
N ALA A 161 12.18 2.46 4.26
CA ALA A 161 10.78 2.81 4.47
C ALA A 161 10.59 3.50 5.82
N LEU A 162 11.10 2.87 6.88
CA LEU A 162 11.01 3.39 8.24
C LEU A 162 11.70 4.76 8.37
N TRP A 163 12.86 4.93 7.75
CA TRP A 163 13.57 6.21 7.73
C TRP A 163 12.76 7.32 7.04
N ILE A 164 12.14 7.03 5.89
CA ILE A 164 11.32 8.00 5.16
C ILE A 164 10.12 8.46 6.00
N TYR A 165 9.48 7.53 6.72
CA TYR A 165 8.28 7.83 7.51
C TYR A 165 8.57 8.39 8.92
N LEU A 166 9.71 8.04 9.55
CA LEU A 166 10.07 8.51 10.90
C LEU A 166 10.89 9.81 10.92
N THR A 167 11.66 10.08 9.87
CA THR A 167 12.66 11.18 9.82
C THR A 167 12.51 11.94 8.50
N PRO A 168 11.55 12.85 8.31
CA PRO A 168 10.84 13.73 9.25
C PRO A 168 9.33 13.41 9.38
N LYS A 169 8.71 13.79 10.51
CA LYS A 169 7.28 13.52 10.80
C LYS A 169 6.38 13.82 9.59
N VAL A 170 5.71 12.78 9.09
CA VAL A 170 4.63 12.93 8.10
C VAL A 170 3.62 13.94 8.67
N SER A 171 3.36 14.99 7.90
CA SER A 171 2.48 16.07 8.31
C SER A 171 1.18 15.98 7.50
N PRO A 172 0.02 16.20 8.13
CA PRO A 172 -1.24 16.21 7.41
C PRO A 172 -1.22 17.34 6.38
N VAL A 173 -1.69 17.05 5.17
CA VAL A 173 -1.91 18.07 4.16
C VAL A 173 -3.13 18.88 4.57
N ILE A 174 -2.92 20.14 4.92
CA ILE A 174 -4.01 21.08 5.16
C ILE A 174 -4.28 21.78 3.84
N LEU A 175 -5.41 21.46 3.20
CA LEU A 175 -5.89 22.23 2.07
C LEU A 175 -6.17 23.67 2.57
N PRO A 176 -5.55 24.70 1.98
CA PRO A 176 -5.91 26.06 2.32
C PRO A 176 -7.36 26.31 1.91
N GLY A 177 -8.03 27.27 2.54
CA GLY A 177 -9.45 27.55 2.31
C GLY A 177 -10.26 27.53 3.61
N PRO A 178 -11.47 28.11 3.62
CA PRO A 178 -12.29 28.16 4.80
C PRO A 178 -12.67 26.74 5.26
N GLU A 179 -12.53 26.48 6.58
CA GLU A 179 -12.81 25.18 7.19
C GLU A 179 -14.23 24.67 6.90
N SER A 180 -15.17 25.54 6.53
CA SER A 180 -16.53 25.17 6.13
C SER A 180 -16.61 24.45 4.79
N ILE A 181 -15.68 24.69 3.86
CA ILE A 181 -15.64 24.07 2.53
C ILE A 181 -14.76 22.82 2.55
N THR A 182 -13.61 22.87 3.21
CA THR A 182 -12.65 21.75 3.31
C THR A 182 -13.16 20.61 4.22
N ASN A 183 -14.05 20.89 5.17
CA ASN A 183 -14.74 19.87 5.97
C ASN A 183 -16.04 19.34 5.34
N SER A 184 -16.36 19.70 4.09
CA SER A 184 -17.51 19.11 3.39
C SER A 184 -17.24 17.65 3.02
N LEU A 185 -18.28 16.80 3.01
CA LEU A 185 -18.18 15.37 2.68
C LEU A 185 -17.49 15.11 1.32
N ALA A 186 -17.69 16.02 0.37
CA ALA A 186 -17.09 15.95 -0.96
C ALA A 186 -15.56 16.17 -0.93
N LEU A 187 -15.07 17.16 -0.17
CA LEU A 187 -13.67 17.57 -0.18
C LEU A 187 -12.85 17.04 1.02
N HIS A 188 -13.50 16.41 2.00
CA HIS A 188 -12.83 15.83 3.16
C HIS A 188 -11.81 14.76 2.73
N ALA A 189 -10.54 14.91 3.07
CA ALA A 189 -9.51 13.91 2.82
C ALA A 189 -8.43 14.00 3.91
N CYS A 190 -8.07 12.87 4.52
CA CYS A 190 -7.01 12.77 5.51
C CYS A 190 -5.73 12.27 4.82
N LEU A 191 -5.01 13.16 4.15
CA LEU A 191 -3.81 12.80 3.37
C LEU A 191 -2.52 13.14 4.13
N GLY A 192 -1.58 12.20 4.12
CA GLY A 192 -0.24 12.38 4.65
C GLY A 192 0.76 12.76 3.56
N ALA A 193 1.51 13.84 3.76
CA ALA A 193 2.64 14.15 2.88
C ALA A 193 3.98 13.93 3.60
N PRO A 194 4.97 13.31 2.93
CA PRO A 194 6.33 13.34 3.42
C PRO A 194 6.80 14.79 3.48
N SER A 195 7.59 15.11 4.51
CA SER A 195 8.06 16.47 4.75
C SER A 195 8.77 17.07 3.53
N SER A 196 8.54 18.36 3.27
CA SER A 196 9.18 19.14 2.19
C SER A 196 10.71 19.19 2.27
N LYS A 197 11.30 18.71 3.37
CA LYS A 197 12.75 18.56 3.53
C LYS A 197 13.34 17.37 2.77
N LEU A 198 12.52 16.41 2.34
CA LEU A 198 12.95 15.26 1.53
C LEU A 198 12.83 15.59 0.04
N SER A 199 13.92 15.36 -0.70
CA SER A 199 13.92 15.45 -2.16
C SER A 199 13.04 14.34 -2.77
N ASN A 200 12.47 14.58 -3.96
CA ASN A 200 11.64 13.59 -4.65
C ASN A 200 12.37 12.27 -4.88
N LEU A 201 13.69 12.32 -5.11
CA LEU A 201 14.52 11.12 -5.27
C LEU A 201 14.66 10.32 -3.96
N GLN A 202 14.61 10.99 -2.80
CA GLN A 202 14.64 10.31 -1.50
C GLN A 202 13.31 9.64 -1.19
N VAL A 203 12.18 10.27 -1.51
CA VAL A 203 10.85 9.67 -1.35
C VAL A 203 10.67 8.49 -2.31
N ALA A 204 11.12 8.62 -3.56
CA ALA A 204 11.04 7.55 -4.56
C ALA A 204 12.01 6.37 -4.28
N SER A 205 13.00 6.55 -3.38
CA SER A 205 14.03 5.53 -3.13
C SER A 205 13.45 4.18 -2.68
N PHE A 206 12.40 4.19 -1.85
CA PHE A 206 11.69 2.99 -1.44
C PHE A 206 11.08 2.27 -2.65
N GLN A 207 10.35 2.99 -3.50
CA GLN A 207 9.70 2.42 -4.68
C GLN A 207 10.71 1.88 -5.71
N PHE A 208 11.88 2.51 -5.83
CA PHE A 208 12.98 2.01 -6.66
C PHE A 208 13.59 0.73 -6.10
N MET A 209 13.78 0.63 -4.78
CA MET A 209 14.24 -0.61 -4.14
C MET A 209 13.25 -1.75 -4.37
N GLN A 210 11.96 -1.50 -4.17
CA GLN A 210 10.92 -2.50 -4.41
C GLN A 210 10.91 -2.99 -5.86
N THR A 211 10.95 -2.06 -6.82
CA THR A 211 11.01 -2.40 -8.26
C THR A 211 12.28 -3.19 -8.60
N ALA A 212 13.40 -2.86 -7.98
CA ALA A 212 14.66 -3.57 -8.18
C ALA A 212 14.60 -5.00 -7.58
N TYR A 213 13.99 -5.18 -6.41
CA TYR A 213 13.75 -6.49 -5.81
C TYR A 213 12.93 -7.38 -6.74
N ASP A 214 11.78 -6.88 -7.18
CA ASP A 214 10.89 -7.58 -8.12
C ASP A 214 11.63 -7.99 -9.40
N THR A 215 12.45 -7.09 -9.94
CA THR A 215 13.24 -7.36 -11.15
C THR A 215 14.25 -8.48 -10.93
N VAL A 216 15.00 -8.42 -9.83
CA VAL A 216 16.02 -9.45 -9.51
C VAL A 216 15.37 -10.80 -9.31
N VAL A 217 14.28 -10.86 -8.54
CA VAL A 217 13.54 -12.10 -8.31
C VAL A 217 12.96 -12.64 -9.62
N LEU A 218 12.32 -11.80 -10.44
CA LEU A 218 11.77 -12.19 -11.74
C LEU A 218 12.85 -12.79 -12.64
N LEU A 219 14.02 -12.14 -12.74
CA LEU A 219 15.14 -12.64 -13.51
C LEU A 219 15.64 -13.99 -12.99
N LEU A 220 15.70 -14.19 -11.67
CA LEU A 220 16.09 -15.47 -11.07
C LEU A 220 15.07 -16.57 -11.38
N ILE A 221 13.77 -16.29 -11.26
CA ILE A 221 12.70 -17.25 -11.60
C ILE A 221 12.81 -17.64 -13.07
N ILE A 222 12.89 -16.66 -13.98
CA ILE A 222 12.99 -16.90 -15.42
C ILE A 222 14.27 -17.67 -15.75
N ALA A 223 15.43 -17.24 -15.26
CA ALA A 223 16.71 -17.89 -15.54
C ALA A 223 16.73 -19.36 -15.08
N LYS A 224 16.18 -19.62 -13.89
CA LYS A 224 16.08 -20.97 -13.33
C LYS A 224 15.12 -21.85 -14.12
N THR A 225 13.95 -21.30 -14.45
CA THR A 225 12.91 -21.97 -15.26
C THR A 225 13.44 -22.32 -16.65
N ILE A 226 14.11 -21.37 -17.33
CA ILE A 226 14.72 -21.60 -18.64
C ILE A 226 15.80 -22.65 -18.52
N LYS A 227 16.71 -22.57 -17.54
CA LYS A 227 17.80 -23.55 -17.38
C LYS A 227 17.28 -24.98 -17.17
N GLU A 228 16.23 -25.16 -16.38
CA GLU A 228 15.61 -26.46 -16.16
C GLU A 228 14.87 -26.96 -17.40
N THR A 229 14.13 -26.07 -18.08
CA THR A 229 13.42 -26.40 -19.32
C THR A 229 14.39 -26.76 -20.45
N LEU A 230 15.49 -26.01 -20.60
CA LEU A 230 16.52 -26.26 -21.61
C LEU A 230 17.31 -27.54 -21.29
N GLY A 231 17.57 -27.83 -20.00
CA GLY A 231 18.26 -29.03 -19.55
C GLY A 231 17.40 -30.31 -19.61
N GLN A 232 16.07 -30.20 -19.50
CA GLN A 232 15.13 -31.32 -19.64
C GLN A 232 14.65 -31.53 -21.09
N ARG A 233 15.16 -30.72 -22.03
CA ARG A 233 14.87 -30.79 -23.47
C ARG A 233 15.57 -31.96 -24.17
N LEU A 234 15.43 -33.17 -23.61
CA LEU A 234 15.68 -34.39 -24.36
C LEU A 234 14.54 -35.41 -24.32
N ASN A 235 13.54 -35.38 -23.42
CA ASN A 235 12.52 -36.46 -23.48
C ASN A 235 11.05 -36.23 -23.09
N SER A 236 10.61 -35.25 -22.29
CA SER A 236 9.14 -35.10 -22.08
C SER A 236 8.77 -33.87 -21.26
N LEU A 237 8.26 -32.80 -21.88
CA LEU A 237 7.51 -31.76 -21.18
C LEU A 237 6.41 -31.19 -22.10
N HIS A 238 5.28 -31.90 -22.15
CA HIS A 238 4.05 -31.44 -22.79
C HIS A 238 3.20 -30.62 -21.80
N GLY A 239 2.80 -29.42 -22.21
CA GLY A 239 1.60 -28.71 -21.75
C GLY A 239 1.68 -27.98 -20.41
N ILE A 240 1.70 -28.70 -19.30
CA ILE A 240 1.28 -28.15 -17.99
C ILE A 240 2.34 -27.21 -17.39
N GLN A 241 3.62 -27.57 -17.42
CA GLN A 241 4.68 -26.70 -16.91
C GLN A 241 4.84 -25.41 -17.74
N SER A 242 4.67 -25.50 -19.05
CA SER A 242 4.66 -24.33 -19.94
C SER A 242 3.48 -23.40 -19.62
N LEU A 243 2.30 -23.96 -19.34
CA LEU A 243 1.12 -23.18 -18.97
C LEU A 243 1.31 -22.44 -17.64
N ILE A 244 1.83 -23.14 -16.62
CA ILE A 244 2.09 -22.57 -15.30
C ILE A 244 3.12 -21.43 -15.36
N VAL A 245 4.18 -21.60 -16.18
CA VAL A 245 5.17 -20.56 -16.41
C VAL A 245 4.56 -19.37 -17.14
N GLN A 246 3.73 -19.61 -18.16
CA GLN A 246 3.07 -18.53 -18.90
C GLN A 246 2.15 -17.70 -17.99
N HIS A 247 1.32 -18.35 -17.17
CA HIS A 247 0.42 -17.65 -16.26
C HIS A 247 1.17 -16.95 -15.11
N GLY A 248 2.21 -17.57 -14.56
CA GLY A 248 3.05 -16.96 -13.55
C GLY A 248 3.78 -15.73 -14.08
N VAL A 249 4.43 -15.83 -15.24
CA VAL A 249 5.20 -14.72 -15.83
C VAL A 249 4.30 -13.53 -16.15
N ILE A 250 3.08 -13.73 -16.67
CA ILE A 250 2.14 -12.62 -16.92
C ILE A 250 1.84 -11.86 -15.64
N TYR A 251 1.51 -12.57 -14.54
CA TYR A 251 1.27 -11.94 -13.25
C TYR A 251 2.48 -11.11 -12.80
N TYR A 252 3.69 -11.67 -12.88
CA TYR A 252 4.90 -10.97 -12.46
C TYR A 252 5.23 -9.76 -13.33
N VAL A 253 5.00 -9.83 -14.65
CA VAL A 253 5.19 -8.69 -15.56
C VAL A 253 4.20 -7.57 -15.23
N VAL A 254 2.94 -7.90 -14.95
CA VAL A 254 1.93 -6.91 -14.56
C VAL A 254 2.33 -6.21 -13.26
N VAL A 255 2.78 -6.96 -12.24
CA VAL A 255 3.25 -6.38 -10.98
C VAL A 255 4.44 -5.46 -11.21
N PHE A 256 5.45 -5.91 -11.97
CA PHE A 256 6.62 -5.08 -12.31
C PHE A 256 6.24 -3.77 -13.02
N THR A 257 5.39 -3.85 -14.05
CA THR A 257 4.96 -2.65 -14.80
C THR A 257 4.18 -1.67 -13.93
N THR A 258 3.36 -2.18 -13.00
CA THR A 258 2.61 -1.37 -12.04
C THR A 258 3.57 -0.66 -11.08
N ASN A 259 4.49 -1.40 -10.46
CA ASN A 259 5.47 -0.85 -9.51
C ASN A 259 6.42 0.16 -10.16
N PHE A 260 6.87 -0.13 -11.40
CA PHE A 260 7.70 0.77 -12.18
C PHE A 260 6.96 2.06 -12.57
N THR A 261 5.69 1.94 -13.00
CA THR A 261 4.85 3.11 -13.31
C THR A 261 4.66 3.97 -12.08
N TRP A 262 4.41 3.36 -10.92
CA TRP A 262 4.29 4.08 -9.66
C TRP A 262 5.59 4.80 -9.27
N ALA A 263 6.75 4.16 -9.44
CA ALA A 263 8.06 4.80 -9.22
C ALA A 263 8.25 6.05 -10.09
N MET A 264 7.90 5.94 -11.36
CA MET A 264 8.00 7.03 -12.32
C MET A 264 7.01 8.16 -11.99
N MET A 265 5.79 7.83 -11.57
CA MET A 265 4.81 8.81 -11.10
C MET A 265 5.34 9.63 -9.93
N ILE A 266 5.96 8.99 -8.92
CA ILE A 266 6.54 9.69 -7.77
C ILE A 266 7.73 10.56 -8.20
N LEU A 267 8.59 10.06 -9.10
CA LEU A 267 9.79 10.78 -9.54
C LEU A 267 9.44 12.08 -10.29
N PHE A 268 8.45 12.03 -11.19
CA PHE A 268 8.03 13.17 -12.01
C PHE A 268 6.87 13.98 -11.40
N ALA A 269 6.44 13.65 -10.18
CA ALA A 269 5.38 14.39 -9.49
C ALA A 269 5.78 15.86 -9.32
N THR A 270 5.02 16.78 -9.93
CA THR A 270 5.10 18.21 -9.60
C THR A 270 4.55 18.45 -8.19
N GLU A 271 5.01 19.51 -7.52
CA GLU A 271 4.69 19.76 -6.10
C GLU A 271 3.18 19.79 -5.79
N ASN A 272 2.34 20.15 -6.77
CA ASN A 272 0.88 20.19 -6.63
C ASN A 272 0.22 18.80 -6.69
N PHE A 273 0.81 17.81 -7.35
CA PHE A 273 0.27 16.43 -7.48
C PHE A 273 0.92 15.42 -6.55
N LYS A 274 2.01 15.81 -5.87
CA LYS A 274 2.71 14.98 -4.89
C LYS A 274 1.76 14.48 -3.78
N TYR A 275 0.75 15.27 -3.45
CA TYR A 275 -0.22 15.00 -2.38
C TYR A 275 -1.23 13.88 -2.71
N SER A 276 -1.54 13.67 -3.99
CA SER A 276 -2.52 12.66 -4.42
C SER A 276 -1.87 11.35 -4.89
N MET A 277 -0.57 11.36 -5.22
CA MET A 277 0.15 10.19 -5.77
C MET A 277 1.01 9.44 -4.74
N ALA A 278 1.14 9.99 -3.52
CA ALA A 278 1.87 9.37 -2.41
C ALA A 278 0.97 8.52 -1.48
N SER A 279 -0.34 8.54 -1.72
CA SER A 279 -1.39 7.83 -0.98
C SER A 279 -1.99 6.71 -1.81
#